data_AF-A0A2V5ZZY8-F1
#
_entry.id   AF-A0A2V5ZZY8-F1
#
_cell.length_a   1.000
_cell.length_b   1.000
_cell.length_c   1.000
_cell.angle_alpha   90.00
_cell.angle_beta   90.00
_cell.angle_gamma   90.00
#
_symmetry.space_group_name_H-M   'P 1'
#
loop_
_entity.id
_entity.type
_entity.pdbx_description
1 polymer ?
#
loop_
_entity_poly.entity_id
_entity_poly.type
_entity_poly.pdbx_seq_one_letter_code
_entity_poly.pdbx_strand_id
1 'polypeptide(L)'
;KLDRQIIERLNAFAVGVCIPDVTFVLDVDAATAESRMQVEPRKADRMEQQPAEFYERVRDGYRELAASEPKRIVMVHGSGGVDAIEKQIWETLSSRFPVLAKVSNR
;
A
#
# COMPACT_ATOMS: atom_id res chain seq x y z
N LYS A 1 20.19 12.62 2.20
CA LYS A 1 18.82 12.18 1.80
C LYS A 1 18.19 13.29 0.99
N LEU A 2 17.41 12.97 -0.04
CA LEU A 2 16.67 13.98 -0.80
C LEU A 2 15.55 14.57 0.09
N ASP A 3 15.31 15.86 -0.06
CA ASP A 3 14.24 16.56 0.66
C ASP A 3 12.86 16.11 0.16
N ARG A 4 11.88 16.00 1.08
CA ARG A 4 10.53 15.52 0.77
C ARG A 4 9.83 16.41 -0.26
N GLN A 5 9.98 17.74 -0.17
CA GLN A 5 9.35 18.68 -1.10
C GLN A 5 9.94 18.53 -2.51
N ILE A 6 11.23 18.21 -2.61
CA ILE A 6 11.87 17.91 -3.91
C ILE A 6 11.26 16.65 -4.51
N ILE A 7 11.06 15.59 -3.71
CA ILE A 7 10.43 14.34 -4.18
C ILE A 7 9.00 14.60 -4.65
N GLU A 8 8.20 15.34 -3.87
CA GLU A 8 6.82 15.68 -4.22
C GLU A 8 6.74 16.48 -5.53
N ARG A 9 7.64 17.45 -5.72
CA ARG A 9 7.73 18.22 -6.97
C ARG A 9 8.15 17.37 -8.17
N LEU A 10 9.10 16.46 -8.00
CA LEU A 10 9.52 15.53 -9.06
C LEU A 10 8.39 14.59 -9.45
N ASN A 11 7.66 14.05 -8.46
CA ASN A 11 6.49 13.21 -8.72
C ASN A 11 5.43 14.00 -9.48
N ALA A 12 5.06 15.20 -9.01
CA ALA A 12 4.09 16.06 -9.69
C ALA A 12 4.50 16.41 -11.12
N PHE A 13 5.79 16.67 -11.36
CA PHE A 13 6.32 16.90 -12.70
C PHE A 13 6.22 15.66 -13.59
N ALA A 14 6.53 14.48 -13.05
CA ALA A 14 6.56 13.23 -13.80
C ALA A 14 5.16 12.70 -14.15
N VAL A 15 4.20 12.77 -13.22
CA VAL A 15 2.86 12.19 -13.41
C VAL A 15 1.78 13.23 -13.74
N GLY A 16 2.04 14.51 -13.50
CA GLY A 16 1.06 15.58 -13.69
C GLY A 16 -0.20 15.35 -12.86
N VAL A 17 -1.36 15.31 -13.52
CA VAL A 17 -2.67 15.05 -12.90
C VAL A 17 -3.02 13.56 -12.79
N CYS A 18 -2.16 12.66 -13.28
CA CYS A 18 -2.38 11.23 -13.25
C CYS A 18 -2.04 10.68 -11.86
N ILE A 19 -2.95 10.89 -10.90
CA ILE A 19 -2.83 10.42 -9.52
C ILE A 19 -3.95 9.40 -9.26
N PRO A 20 -3.69 8.29 -8.56
CA PRO A 20 -4.74 7.31 -8.27
C PRO A 20 -5.88 7.93 -7.45
N ASP A 21 -7.13 7.67 -7.86
CA ASP A 21 -8.32 8.03 -7.07
C ASP A 21 -8.36 7.31 -5.71
N VAL A 22 -7.78 6.11 -5.67
CA VAL A 22 -7.61 5.31 -4.45
C VAL A 22 -6.29 4.54 -4.48
N THR A 23 -5.63 4.42 -3.32
CA THR A 23 -4.45 3.60 -3.09
C THR A 23 -4.63 2.84 -1.79
N PHE A 24 -4.60 1.51 -1.85
CA PHE A 24 -4.63 0.68 -0.66
C PHE A 24 -3.22 0.35 -0.21
N VAL A 25 -2.90 0.64 1.05
CA VAL A 25 -1.64 0.27 1.68
C VAL A 25 -1.93 -0.89 2.64
N LEU A 26 -1.38 -2.07 2.34
CA LEU A 26 -1.44 -3.22 3.23
C LEU A 26 -0.36 -3.08 4.31
N ASP A 27 -0.77 -2.66 5.51
CA ASP A 27 0.14 -2.54 6.66
C ASP A 27 0.40 -3.91 7.28
N VAL A 28 1.56 -4.49 6.96
CA VAL A 28 2.02 -5.80 7.45
C VAL A 28 3.23 -5.61 8.34
N ASP A 29 3.26 -6.25 9.50
CA ASP A 29 4.45 -6.29 10.35
C ASP A 29 5.50 -7.27 9.84
N ALA A 30 6.76 -7.04 10.23
CA ALA A 30 7.88 -7.85 9.76
C ALA A 30 7.70 -9.35 10.01
N ALA A 31 7.18 -9.74 11.18
CA ALA A 31 6.98 -11.15 11.52
C ALA A 31 5.93 -11.82 10.61
N THR A 32 4.81 -11.14 10.37
CA THR A 32 3.79 -11.61 9.42
C THR A 32 4.35 -11.69 7.99
N ALA A 33 5.13 -10.70 7.56
CA ALA A 33 5.73 -10.66 6.23
C ALA A 33 6.72 -11.82 6.02
N GLU A 34 7.61 -12.05 6.98
CA GLU A 34 8.58 -13.16 6.96
C GLU A 34 7.86 -14.51 6.88
N SER A 35 6.83 -14.72 7.70
CA SER A 35 6.05 -15.97 7.69
C SER A 35 5.43 -16.26 6.32
N ARG A 36 4.94 -15.22 5.61
CA ARG A 36 4.35 -15.36 4.27
C ARG A 36 5.40 -15.59 3.18
N MET A 37 6.56 -14.96 3.29
CA MET A 37 7.64 -15.12 2.30
C MET A 37 8.30 -16.50 2.34
N GLN A 38 8.25 -17.21 3.47
CA GLN A 38 8.81 -18.56 3.60
C GLN A 38 8.01 -19.65 2.85
N VAL A 39 6.78 -19.35 2.41
CA VAL A 39 5.91 -20.32 1.72
C VAL A 39 6.37 -20.61 0.29
N GLU A 40 7.05 -19.66 -0.37
CA GLU A 40 7.59 -19.84 -1.72
C GLU A 40 9.08 -19.47 -1.79
N PRO A 41 9.99 -20.45 -1.95
CA PRO A 41 11.41 -20.17 -2.09
C PRO A 41 11.66 -19.46 -3.42
N ARG A 42 11.99 -18.17 -3.36
CA ARG A 42 12.49 -17.39 -4.49
C ARG A 42 13.73 -16.61 -4.11
N LYS A 43 14.55 -16.31 -5.12
CA LYS A 43 15.76 -15.49 -4.91
C LYS A 43 15.34 -14.07 -4.57
N ALA A 44 15.75 -13.60 -3.38
CA ALA A 44 15.49 -12.24 -2.93
C ALA A 44 16.17 -11.23 -3.86
N ASP A 45 15.44 -10.20 -4.28
CA ASP A 45 15.98 -9.08 -5.05
C ASP A 45 16.78 -8.10 -4.16
N ARG A 46 17.32 -7.02 -4.77
CA ARG A 46 18.14 -6.04 -4.04
C ARG A 46 17.37 -5.32 -2.92
N MET A 47 16.08 -5.08 -3.12
CA MET A 47 15.21 -4.45 -2.12
C MET A 47 14.88 -5.43 -0.99
N GLU A 48 14.71 -6.70 -1.32
CA GLU A 48 14.39 -7.76 -0.36
C GLU A 48 15.57 -8.18 0.52
N GLN A 49 16.79 -7.84 0.11
CA GLN A 49 18.01 -8.05 0.87
C GLN A 49 18.33 -6.90 1.85
N GLN A 50 17.46 -5.88 1.94
CA GLN A 50 17.65 -4.77 2.88
C GLN A 50 17.44 -5.23 4.34
N PRO A 51 18.06 -4.55 5.33
CA PRO A 51 17.88 -4.88 6.74
C PRO A 51 16.48 -4.54 7.26
N ALA A 52 16.05 -5.16 8.37
CA ALA A 52 14.72 -4.94 8.98
C ALA A 52 14.37 -3.45 9.18
N GLU A 53 15.33 -2.64 9.63
CA GLU A 53 15.19 -1.20 9.83
C GLU A 53 14.81 -0.42 8.56
N PHE A 54 15.20 -0.94 7.39
CA PHE A 54 14.80 -0.36 6.10
C PHE A 54 13.29 -0.51 5.90
N TYR A 55 12.74 -1.70 6.16
CA TYR A 55 11.31 -1.95 5.99
C TYR A 55 10.45 -1.19 6.99
N GLU A 56 10.87 -1.09 8.25
CA GLU A 56 10.14 -0.27 9.23
C GLU A 56 10.12 1.21 8.81
N ARG A 57 11.24 1.74 8.30
CA ARG A 57 11.25 3.11 7.73
C ARG A 57 10.34 3.27 6.51
N VAL A 58 10.26 2.26 5.65
CA VAL A 58 9.34 2.27 4.49
C VAL A 58 7.89 2.26 4.96
N ARG A 59 7.58 1.41 5.94
CA ARG A 59 6.27 1.27 6.57
C ARG A 59 5.82 2.58 7.21
N ASP A 60 6.69 3.24 7.96
CA ASP A 60 6.41 4.55 8.56
C ASP A 60 6.18 5.62 7.49
N GLY A 61 6.96 5.62 6.40
CA GLY A 61 6.75 6.52 5.27
C GLY A 61 5.35 6.36 4.64
N TYR A 62 4.86 5.13 4.49
CA TYR A 62 3.50 4.89 4.00
C TYR A 62 2.42 5.34 4.99
N ARG A 63 2.64 5.16 6.30
CA ARG A 63 1.70 5.64 7.33
C ARG A 63 1.61 7.17 7.35
N GLU A 64 2.75 7.86 7.27
CA GLU A 64 2.79 9.31 7.14
C GLU A 64 2.06 9.77 5.87
N LEU A 65 2.27 9.08 4.75
CA LEU A 65 1.60 9.41 3.49
C LEU A 65 0.09 9.25 3.61
N ALA A 66 -0.37 8.15 4.22
CA ALA A 66 -1.79 7.92 4.46
C ALA A 66 -2.42 8.96 5.40
N ALA A 67 -1.70 9.40 6.42
CA ALA A 67 -2.13 10.48 7.30
C ALA A 67 -2.21 11.83 6.57
N SER A 68 -1.29 12.09 5.64
CA SER A 68 -1.30 13.33 4.83
C SER A 68 -2.33 13.34 3.71
N GLU A 69 -2.75 12.16 3.22
CA GLU A 69 -3.63 12.03 2.06
C GLU A 69 -4.83 11.08 2.30
N PRO A 70 -5.61 11.27 3.38
CA PRO A 70 -6.64 10.33 3.82
C PRO A 70 -7.81 10.18 2.84
N LYS A 71 -7.95 11.12 1.90
CA LYS A 71 -8.98 11.06 0.86
C LYS A 71 -8.69 9.97 -0.16
N ARG A 72 -7.44 9.76 -0.57
CA ARG A 72 -7.08 8.77 -1.60
C ARG A 72 -6.35 7.55 -1.05
N ILE A 73 -5.67 7.66 0.09
CA ILE A 73 -4.91 6.54 0.66
C ILE A 73 -5.72 5.87 1.76
N VAL A 74 -5.88 4.56 1.66
CA VAL A 74 -6.59 3.73 2.62
C VAL A 74 -5.61 2.73 3.23
N MET A 75 -5.40 2.82 4.54
CA MET A 75 -4.67 1.82 5.29
C MET A 75 -5.54 0.59 5.51
N VAL A 76 -5.01 -0.58 5.17
CA VAL A 76 -5.65 -1.88 5.40
C VAL A 76 -4.74 -2.70 6.29
N HIS A 77 -5.29 -3.30 7.35
CA HIS A 77 -4.47 -4.07 8.27
C HIS A 77 -4.12 -5.42 7.63
N GLY A 78 -2.86 -5.57 7.24
CA GLY A 78 -2.39 -6.71 6.45
C GLY A 78 -2.10 -7.98 7.25
N SER A 79 -2.27 -7.95 8.58
CA SER A 79 -2.09 -9.11 9.48
C SER A 79 -3.26 -10.11 9.44
N GLY A 80 -4.41 -9.69 8.91
CA GLY A 80 -5.59 -10.56 8.74
C GLY A 80 -5.42 -11.66 7.69
N GLY A 81 -6.40 -12.56 7.62
CA GLY A 81 -6.51 -13.54 6.53
C GLY A 81 -6.86 -12.88 5.20
N VAL A 82 -6.53 -13.56 4.09
CA VAL A 82 -6.75 -13.06 2.72
C VAL A 82 -8.22 -12.65 2.50
N ASP A 83 -9.18 -13.49 2.90
CA ASP A 83 -10.61 -13.22 2.73
C ASP A 83 -11.07 -11.96 3.48
N ALA A 84 -10.51 -11.71 4.67
CA ALA A 84 -10.85 -10.53 5.46
C ALA A 84 -10.29 -9.25 4.84
N ILE A 85 -9.05 -9.31 4.33
CA ILE A 85 -8.40 -8.20 3.61
C ILE A 85 -9.14 -7.90 2.32
N GLU A 86 -9.47 -8.93 1.54
CA GLU A 86 -10.25 -8.81 0.31
C GLU A 86 -11.60 -8.14 0.57
N LYS A 87 -12.35 -8.64 1.55
CA LYS A 87 -13.65 -8.08 1.93
C LYS A 87 -13.54 -6.59 2.27
N GLN A 88 -12.57 -6.20 3.11
CA GLN A 88 -12.37 -4.81 3.49
C GLN A 88 -12.08 -3.90 2.28
N ILE A 89 -11.25 -4.38 1.34
CA ILE A 89 -10.92 -3.64 0.11
C ILE A 89 -12.18 -3.46 -0.74
N TRP A 90 -12.95 -4.52 -0.96
CA TRP A 90 -14.18 -4.47 -1.77
C TRP A 90 -15.27 -3.59 -1.16
N GLU A 91 -15.47 -3.64 0.15
CA GLU A 91 -16.40 -2.76 0.86
C GLU A 91 -16.00 -1.29 0.67
N THR A 92 -14.71 -0.99 0.82
CA THR A 92 -14.19 0.38 0.65
C THR A 92 -14.33 0.86 -0.80
N LEU A 93 -13.98 0.02 -1.77
CA LEU A 93 -14.13 0.32 -3.20
C LEU A 93 -15.59 0.56 -3.57
N SER A 94 -16.49 -0.34 -3.17
CA SER A 94 -17.91 -0.27 -3.51
C SER A 94 -18.59 0.96 -2.90
N SER A 95 -18.20 1.32 -1.67
CA SER A 95 -18.68 2.53 -1.00
C SER A 95 -18.22 3.80 -1.71
N ARG A 96 -16.95 3.86 -2.13
CA ARG A 96 -16.36 5.05 -2.78
C ARG A 96 -16.73 5.19 -4.26
N PHE A 97 -16.88 4.07 -4.96
CA PHE A 97 -17.12 4.01 -6.40
C PHE A 97 -18.32 3.10 -6.70
N PRO A 98 -19.57 3.55 -6.45
CA PRO A 98 -20.77 2.73 -6.62
C PRO A 98 -20.98 2.17 -8.04
N VAL A 99 -20.36 2.80 -9.05
CA VAL A 99 -20.40 2.31 -10.43
C VAL A 99 -19.65 0.99 -10.62
N LEU A 100 -18.58 0.75 -9.84
CA LEU A 100 -17.76 -0.48 -9.92
C LEU A 100 -18.45 -1.66 -9.23
N ALA A 101 -19.23 -1.41 -8.18
CA ALA A 101 -19.99 -2.45 -7.47
C ALA A 101 -21.02 -3.17 -8.37
N LYS A 102 -21.51 -2.49 -9.42
CA LYS A 102 -22.47 -3.07 -10.39
C LYS A 102 -21.82 -4.04 -11.39
N VAL A 103 -20.49 -4.03 -11.51
CA VAL A 103 -19.76 -4.87 -12.48
C VAL A 103 -19.33 -6.20 -11.84
N SER A 104 -19.01 -6.22 -10.55
CA SER A 104 -18.58 -7.45 -9.84
C SER A 104 -19.68 -8.50 -9.64
N ASN A 105 -20.93 -8.17 -9.97
CA ASN A 105 -22.09 -9.08 -9.83
C ASN A 105 -22.50 -9.70 -11.18
N ARG A 106 -21.61 -9.72 -12.19
CA ARG A 106 -21.78 -10.38 -13.48
C ARG A 106 -20.74 -11.47 -13.69
#